data_AF-U3C7W2-F1
#
_entry.id   AF-U3C7W2-F1
#
_cell.length_a   1.000
_cell.length_b   1.000
_cell.length_c   1.000
_cell.angle_alpha   90.00
_cell.angle_beta   90.00
_cell.angle_gamma   90.00
#
_symmetry.space_group_name_H-M   'P 1'
#
loop_
_entity.id
_entity.type
_entity.pdbx_description
1 polymer ?
#
loop_
_entity_poly.entity_id
_entity_poly.type
_entity_poly.pdbx_seq_one_letter_code
_entity_poly.pdbx_strand_id
1 'polypeptide(L)'
;MIRFASIALMLVSQTVYSSTSICYGTTSNGHLEHGVELPSQGENFVSYSTIARLVGRSYVHSSVRDIIVNAYKNLAVQMPHTVYKYAETGLESGGRFRPHKTHQNGLSVDFMTPVKNKKGESVHLPTHPLNKFGYNIEFDASSKFEDYSIDYEALAAHIVALDKEAKRQGFDLWRVIFAPELQPNLFKTQHAEYLKKHIQFSKKRSWVRHDEHYHVDFAIPCRA
;
A
#
# COMPACT_ATOMS: atom_id res chain seq x y z
N MET A 1 61.88 -13.80 -25.28
CA MET A 1 61.11 -14.30 -24.13
C MET A 1 60.12 -13.22 -23.72
N ILE A 2 58.85 -13.34 -24.13
CA ILE A 2 57.81 -12.34 -23.83
C ILE A 2 57.11 -12.80 -22.55
N ARG A 3 57.23 -12.02 -21.47
CA ARG A 3 56.52 -12.25 -20.20
C ARG A 3 55.12 -11.65 -20.32
N PHE A 4 54.09 -12.50 -20.35
CA PHE A 4 52.72 -12.07 -20.15
C PHE A 4 52.49 -11.81 -18.67
N ALA A 5 52.25 -10.56 -18.29
CA ALA A 5 51.77 -10.20 -16.96
C ALA A 5 50.24 -10.33 -16.95
N SER A 6 49.73 -11.37 -16.31
CA SER A 6 48.30 -11.54 -16.08
C SER A 6 47.84 -10.55 -15.01
N ILE A 7 47.08 -9.53 -15.41
CA ILE A 7 46.38 -8.62 -14.49
C ILE A 7 45.07 -9.30 -14.09
N ALA A 8 45.01 -9.79 -12.85
CA ALA A 8 43.78 -10.29 -12.25
C ALA A 8 42.89 -9.11 -11.84
N LEU A 9 41.79 -8.92 -12.55
CA LEU A 9 40.79 -7.90 -12.22
C LEU A 9 39.88 -8.43 -11.10
N MET A 10 40.14 -8.03 -9.85
CA MET A 10 39.24 -8.31 -8.73
C MET A 10 38.02 -7.41 -8.80
N LEU A 11 36.87 -7.99 -9.16
CA LEU A 11 35.57 -7.34 -9.04
C LEU A 11 35.18 -7.28 -7.56
N VAL A 12 35.40 -6.13 -6.93
CA VAL A 12 34.88 -5.86 -5.59
C VAL A 12 33.39 -5.53 -5.73
N SER A 13 32.54 -6.47 -5.33
CA SER A 13 31.09 -6.23 -5.22
C SER A 13 30.85 -5.16 -4.16
N GLN A 14 30.53 -3.94 -4.60
CA GLN A 14 30.09 -2.89 -3.69
C GLN A 14 28.67 -3.25 -3.21
N THR A 15 28.57 -3.66 -1.95
CA THR A 15 27.28 -3.73 -1.25
C THR A 15 26.77 -2.31 -1.07
N VAL A 16 25.83 -1.88 -1.92
CA VAL A 16 25.12 -0.61 -1.75
C VAL A 16 24.21 -0.75 -0.52
N TYR A 17 24.66 -0.23 0.61
CA TYR A 17 23.81 -0.08 1.78
C TYR A 17 22.80 1.03 1.49
N SER A 18 21.54 0.65 1.25
CA SER A 18 20.44 1.63 1.21
C SER A 18 20.34 2.27 2.59
N SER A 19 20.48 3.60 2.67
CA SER A 19 20.22 4.34 3.90
C SER A 19 18.79 4.06 4.37
N THR A 20 18.62 3.77 5.67
CA THR A 20 17.30 3.70 6.28
C THR A 20 16.63 5.07 6.16
N SER A 21 15.38 5.08 5.71
CA SER A 21 14.59 6.31 5.62
C SER A 21 14.41 6.97 6.99
N ILE A 22 14.22 8.28 6.98
CA ILE A 22 13.90 9.05 8.19
C ILE A 22 12.66 9.87 7.87
N CYS A 23 11.57 9.63 8.60
CA CYS A 23 10.39 10.48 8.50
C CYS A 23 10.44 11.60 9.55
N TYR A 24 9.82 12.73 9.22
CA TYR A 24 9.72 13.90 10.08
C TYR A 24 8.28 14.39 10.17
N GLY A 25 7.90 14.95 11.32
CA GLY A 25 6.59 15.56 11.53
C GLY A 25 5.44 14.56 11.43
N THR A 26 4.30 15.03 10.91
CA THR A 26 3.06 14.24 10.83
C THR A 26 2.68 13.91 9.39
N THR A 27 1.68 13.03 9.20
CA THR A 27 1.20 12.66 7.87
C THR A 27 0.69 13.84 7.05
N SER A 28 0.30 14.96 7.68
CA SER A 28 -0.21 16.18 7.03
C SER A 28 0.69 17.41 7.14
N ASN A 29 1.84 17.29 7.81
CA ASN A 29 2.86 18.34 7.92
C ASN A 29 4.20 17.67 8.22
N GLY A 30 4.83 17.12 7.19
CA GLY A 30 6.02 16.30 7.34
C GLY A 30 6.84 16.23 6.08
N HIS A 31 7.97 15.54 6.16
CA HIS A 31 8.83 15.23 5.02
C HIS A 31 9.53 13.89 5.26
N LEU A 32 10.22 13.41 4.22
CA LEU A 32 10.90 12.12 4.21
C LEU A 32 12.32 12.30 3.69
N GLU A 33 13.28 11.72 4.38
CA GLU A 33 14.64 11.56 3.86
C GLU A 33 14.84 10.10 3.45
N HIS A 34 15.56 9.91 2.33
CA HIS A 34 15.83 8.59 1.75
C HIS A 34 14.54 7.78 1.52
N GLY A 35 13.50 8.43 0.99
CA GLY A 35 12.29 7.73 0.58
C GLY A 35 12.61 6.67 -0.47
N VAL A 36 11.90 5.56 -0.40
CA VAL A 36 12.09 4.45 -1.34
C VAL A 36 10.82 4.20 -2.12
N GLU A 37 10.99 3.93 -3.41
CA GLU A 37 9.87 3.63 -4.29
C GLU A 37 9.34 2.21 -4.02
N LEU A 38 8.01 2.06 -3.98
CA LEU A 38 7.39 0.74 -3.96
C LEU A 38 7.62 0.01 -5.30
N PRO A 39 7.86 -1.31 -5.28
CA PRO A 39 7.96 -2.12 -6.49
C PRO A 39 6.68 -2.01 -7.33
N SER A 40 6.82 -1.87 -8.65
CA SER A 40 5.66 -1.73 -9.56
C SER A 40 4.75 -2.95 -9.59
N GLN A 41 5.28 -4.14 -9.25
CA GLN A 41 4.57 -5.40 -9.19
C GLN A 41 5.29 -6.40 -8.28
N GLY A 42 4.55 -7.43 -7.86
CA GLY A 42 5.06 -8.66 -7.27
C GLY A 42 4.22 -9.85 -7.74
N GLU A 43 4.24 -10.95 -6.99
CA GLU A 43 3.55 -12.19 -7.38
C GLU A 43 2.03 -12.02 -7.53
N ASN A 44 1.40 -11.26 -6.62
CA ASN A 44 -0.05 -11.08 -6.58
C ASN A 44 -0.49 -9.62 -6.42
N PHE A 45 0.41 -8.65 -6.68
CA PHE A 45 0.07 -7.23 -6.59
C PHE A 45 0.69 -6.42 -7.73
N VAL A 46 0.04 -5.30 -8.07
CA VAL A 46 0.52 -4.31 -9.04
C VAL A 46 0.33 -2.88 -8.52
N SER A 47 1.06 -1.93 -9.09
CA SER A 47 0.77 -0.50 -8.93
C SER A 47 -0.47 -0.10 -9.73
N TYR A 48 -1.20 0.91 -9.24
CA TYR A 48 -2.40 1.43 -9.92
C TYR A 48 -2.13 2.13 -11.27
N SER A 49 -0.91 2.63 -11.49
CA SER A 49 -0.57 3.37 -12.71
C SER A 49 0.94 3.43 -12.94
N THR A 50 1.40 2.93 -14.09
CA THR A 50 2.79 3.09 -14.54
C THR A 50 3.19 4.56 -14.66
N ILE A 51 2.29 5.42 -15.15
CA ILE A 51 2.56 6.86 -15.33
C ILE A 51 2.74 7.55 -13.98
N ALA A 52 1.85 7.26 -13.02
CA ALA A 52 1.94 7.88 -11.70
C ALA A 52 3.22 7.50 -10.95
N ARG A 53 3.65 6.24 -11.13
CA ARG A 53 4.92 5.75 -10.62
C ARG A 53 6.09 6.51 -11.26
N LEU A 54 6.10 6.66 -12.58
CA LEU A 54 7.13 7.43 -13.31
C LEU A 54 7.24 8.91 -12.88
N VAL A 55 6.14 9.53 -12.43
CA VAL A 55 6.18 10.91 -11.90
C VAL A 55 6.42 10.98 -10.38
N GLY A 56 6.84 9.87 -9.77
CA GLY A 56 7.39 9.83 -8.42
C GLY A 56 6.39 9.92 -7.28
N ARG A 57 5.19 9.34 -7.45
CA ARG A 57 4.09 9.37 -6.46
C ARG A 57 3.96 8.07 -5.63
N SER A 58 4.95 7.19 -5.75
CA SER A 58 4.96 5.84 -5.17
C SER A 58 6.08 5.65 -4.14
N TYR A 59 6.51 6.71 -3.47
CA TYR A 59 7.57 6.67 -2.47
C TYR A 59 7.02 6.60 -1.05
N VAL A 60 7.66 5.78 -0.23
CA VAL A 60 7.33 5.52 1.18
C VAL A 60 8.60 5.43 2.02
N HIS A 61 8.43 5.40 3.33
CA HIS A 61 9.49 5.02 4.26
C HIS A 61 9.94 3.57 4.02
N SER A 62 11.24 3.30 4.11
CA SER A 62 11.84 1.96 3.92
C SER A 62 11.15 0.85 4.71
N SER A 63 10.86 1.04 6.00
CA SER A 63 10.08 0.07 6.79
C SER A 63 8.65 -0.15 6.25
N VAL A 64 7.98 0.89 5.75
CA VAL A 64 6.64 0.75 5.14
C VAL A 64 6.72 -0.08 3.86
N ARG A 65 7.73 0.15 3.01
CA ARG A 65 7.99 -0.68 1.83
C ARG A 65 8.14 -2.14 2.23
N ASP A 66 8.98 -2.43 3.23
CA ASP A 66 9.26 -3.80 3.65
C ASP A 66 8.02 -4.48 4.23
N ILE A 67 7.22 -3.75 5.02
CA ILE A 67 5.95 -4.25 5.53
C ILE A 67 5.00 -4.63 4.38
N ILE A 68 4.82 -3.73 3.41
CA ILE A 68 3.89 -3.95 2.29
C ILE A 68 4.36 -5.14 1.43
N VAL A 69 5.63 -5.17 1.05
CA VAL A 69 6.17 -6.22 0.19
C VAL A 69 6.10 -7.58 0.87
N ASN A 70 6.41 -7.67 2.17
CA ASN A 70 6.32 -8.93 2.90
C ASN A 70 4.87 -9.35 3.16
N ALA A 71 3.96 -8.40 3.41
CA ALA A 71 2.53 -8.67 3.50
C ALA A 71 2.00 -9.29 2.20
N TYR A 72 2.38 -8.75 1.03
CA TYR A 72 2.00 -9.34 -0.25
C TYR A 72 2.61 -10.71 -0.49
N LYS A 73 3.89 -10.93 -0.15
CA LYS A 73 4.50 -12.26 -0.23
C LYS A 73 3.73 -13.29 0.62
N ASN A 74 3.33 -12.91 1.83
CA ASN A 74 2.54 -13.79 2.69
C ASN A 74 1.16 -14.08 2.09
N LEU A 75 0.52 -13.08 1.48
CA LEU A 75 -0.77 -13.24 0.81
C LEU A 75 -0.68 -14.04 -0.48
N ALA A 76 0.42 -13.97 -1.21
CA ALA A 76 0.62 -14.78 -2.41
C ALA A 76 0.62 -16.28 -2.07
N VAL A 77 1.11 -16.63 -0.88
CA VAL A 77 1.05 -18.01 -0.36
C VAL A 77 -0.34 -18.35 0.19
N GLN A 78 -0.96 -17.46 0.97
CA GLN A 78 -2.23 -17.73 1.65
C GLN A 78 -3.46 -17.67 0.73
N MET A 79 -3.40 -16.81 -0.28
CA MET A 79 -4.50 -16.48 -1.20
C MET A 79 -3.95 -16.39 -2.64
N PRO A 80 -3.45 -17.50 -3.22
CA PRO A 80 -2.71 -17.49 -4.49
C PRO A 80 -3.55 -17.07 -5.71
N HIS A 81 -4.87 -17.07 -5.59
CA HIS A 81 -5.79 -16.64 -6.64
C HIS A 81 -6.37 -15.23 -6.42
N THR A 82 -5.86 -14.51 -5.43
CA THR A 82 -6.32 -13.15 -5.09
C THR A 82 -5.28 -12.15 -5.54
N VAL A 83 -5.74 -11.12 -6.24
CA VAL A 83 -4.88 -10.06 -6.75
C VAL A 83 -5.14 -8.73 -6.06
N TYR A 84 -4.06 -7.97 -5.84
CA TYR A 84 -4.07 -6.73 -5.10
C TYR A 84 -3.52 -5.57 -5.92
N LYS A 85 -3.87 -4.35 -5.52
CA LYS A 85 -3.36 -3.15 -6.17
C LYS A 85 -3.16 -2.05 -5.14
N TYR A 86 -1.97 -1.44 -5.11
CA TYR A 86 -1.71 -0.25 -4.32
C TYR A 86 -1.81 1.00 -5.21
N ALA A 87 -2.18 2.12 -4.59
CA ALA A 87 -2.45 3.39 -5.25
C ALA A 87 -1.44 4.47 -4.84
N GLU A 88 -1.91 5.69 -4.56
CA GLU A 88 -1.04 6.81 -4.19
C GLU A 88 -0.39 6.61 -2.82
N THR A 89 0.87 7.06 -2.74
CA THR A 89 1.65 7.09 -1.49
C THR A 89 2.17 8.52 -1.31
N GLY A 90 3.48 8.74 -1.15
CA GLY A 90 4.10 10.07 -1.12
C GLY A 90 5.11 10.32 -2.24
N LEU A 91 5.78 11.46 -2.11
CA LEU A 91 6.95 11.84 -2.90
C LEU A 91 8.23 11.31 -2.25
N GLU A 92 9.32 11.20 -3.02
CA GLU A 92 10.63 10.73 -2.54
C GLU A 92 11.11 11.48 -1.30
N SER A 93 10.94 12.81 -1.30
CA SER A 93 11.30 13.67 -0.17
C SER A 93 10.11 13.98 0.78
N GLY A 94 8.96 13.34 0.58
CA GLY A 94 7.73 13.66 1.29
C GLY A 94 7.21 15.08 0.97
N GLY A 95 6.67 15.77 1.96
CA GLY A 95 6.13 17.12 1.81
C GLY A 95 4.74 17.16 1.20
N ARG A 96 4.28 18.38 0.87
CA ARG A 96 2.91 18.63 0.41
C ARG A 96 2.56 17.83 -0.86
N PHE A 97 1.66 16.87 -0.72
CA PHE A 97 1.28 15.96 -1.79
C PHE A 97 -0.11 16.26 -2.35
N ARG A 98 -0.23 17.18 -3.32
CA ARG A 98 -1.55 17.52 -3.90
C ARG A 98 -2.13 16.35 -4.73
N PRO A 99 -3.47 16.15 -4.75
CA PRO A 99 -4.50 16.92 -4.04
C PRO A 99 -4.72 16.46 -2.58
N HIS A 100 -3.98 15.47 -2.11
CA HIS A 100 -4.08 14.95 -0.75
C HIS A 100 -3.69 15.98 0.30
N LYS A 101 -4.29 15.82 1.48
CA LYS A 101 -3.93 16.58 2.69
C LYS A 101 -2.85 15.87 3.51
N THR A 102 -2.75 14.54 3.37
CA THR A 102 -1.81 13.66 4.08
C THR A 102 -0.66 13.22 3.16
N HIS A 103 -0.07 12.03 3.40
CA HIS A 103 1.01 11.43 2.60
C HIS A 103 2.34 12.19 2.61
N GLN A 104 2.57 13.07 3.58
CA GLN A 104 3.73 13.96 3.55
C GLN A 104 5.01 13.36 4.17
N ASN A 105 4.91 12.33 5.01
CA ASN A 105 6.06 11.79 5.75
C ASN A 105 6.40 10.33 5.39
N GLY A 106 5.84 9.81 4.29
CA GLY A 106 6.11 8.45 3.81
C GLY A 106 5.44 7.33 4.59
N LEU A 107 4.50 7.65 5.49
CA LEU A 107 3.81 6.67 6.36
C LEU A 107 2.34 6.44 6.00
N SER A 108 1.88 6.98 4.88
CA SER A 108 0.51 6.82 4.41
C SER A 108 0.50 6.13 3.05
N VAL A 109 -0.41 5.18 2.85
CA VAL A 109 -0.55 4.45 1.58
C VAL A 109 -2.03 4.23 1.29
N ASP A 110 -2.44 4.57 0.07
CA ASP A 110 -3.73 4.18 -0.47
C ASP A 110 -3.61 2.81 -1.15
N PHE A 111 -4.61 1.96 -0.95
CA PHE A 111 -4.74 0.67 -1.61
C PHE A 111 -6.09 0.59 -2.30
N MET A 112 -6.12 0.11 -3.54
CA MET A 112 -7.37 -0.09 -4.25
C MET A 112 -8.16 -1.22 -3.60
N THR A 113 -9.47 -1.04 -3.47
CA THR A 113 -10.38 -2.04 -2.93
C THR A 113 -10.33 -3.31 -3.79
N PRO A 114 -10.01 -4.48 -3.21
CA PRO A 114 -10.06 -5.76 -3.93
C PRO A 114 -11.48 -6.05 -4.40
N VAL A 115 -11.63 -6.58 -5.62
CA VAL A 115 -12.93 -6.88 -6.20
C VAL A 115 -12.99 -8.25 -6.84
N LYS A 116 -14.20 -8.77 -6.95
CA LYS A 116 -14.54 -9.93 -7.79
C LYS A 116 -15.35 -9.49 -8.99
N ASN A 117 -15.17 -10.17 -10.11
CA ASN A 117 -16.03 -10.01 -11.28
C ASN A 117 -17.35 -10.81 -11.12
N LYS A 118 -18.24 -10.76 -12.13
CA LYS A 118 -19.50 -11.53 -12.17
C LYS A 118 -19.35 -13.04 -11.98
N LYS A 119 -18.18 -13.62 -12.28
CA LYS A 119 -17.88 -15.05 -12.10
C LYS A 119 -17.37 -15.37 -10.69
N GLY A 120 -17.20 -14.36 -9.83
CA GLY A 120 -16.62 -14.52 -8.50
C GLY A 120 -15.09 -14.60 -8.50
N GLU A 121 -14.43 -14.33 -9.62
CA GLU A 121 -12.97 -14.37 -9.74
C GLU A 121 -12.37 -13.04 -9.24
N SER A 122 -11.28 -13.12 -8.47
CA SER A 122 -10.55 -11.93 -8.03
C SER A 122 -9.89 -11.26 -9.23
N VAL A 123 -10.16 -9.97 -9.41
CA VAL A 123 -9.62 -9.16 -10.51
C VAL A 123 -9.17 -7.81 -9.98
N HIS A 124 -8.28 -7.14 -10.71
CA HIS A 124 -7.91 -5.77 -10.36
C HIS A 124 -9.07 -4.81 -10.65
N LEU A 125 -9.39 -3.95 -9.68
CA LEU A 125 -10.24 -2.79 -9.92
C LEU A 125 -9.65 -1.98 -11.10
N PRO A 126 -10.46 -1.59 -12.10
CA PRO A 126 -9.95 -0.89 -13.27
C PRO A 126 -9.40 0.48 -12.88
N THR A 127 -8.17 0.77 -13.32
CA THR A 127 -7.51 2.06 -13.08
C THR A 127 -7.01 2.62 -14.40
N HIS A 128 -7.62 3.70 -14.87
CA HIS A 128 -7.25 4.35 -16.13
C HIS A 128 -7.52 5.87 -16.05
N PRO A 129 -6.95 6.70 -16.95
CA PRO A 129 -7.12 8.15 -16.86
C PRO A 129 -8.58 8.63 -16.80
N LEU A 130 -9.50 7.98 -17.53
CA LEU A 130 -10.92 8.36 -17.55
C LEU A 130 -11.66 8.20 -16.21
N ASN A 131 -11.21 7.29 -15.34
CA ASN A 131 -11.77 7.11 -13.99
C ASN A 131 -10.83 7.65 -12.90
N LYS A 132 -9.97 8.62 -13.25
CA LYS A 132 -8.92 9.17 -12.38
C LYS A 132 -8.10 8.07 -11.71
N PHE A 133 -7.74 7.03 -12.47
CA PHE A 133 -7.00 5.87 -11.99
C PHE A 133 -7.68 5.11 -10.83
N GLY A 134 -9.01 5.07 -10.81
CA GLY A 134 -9.83 4.37 -9.81
C GLY A 134 -10.58 5.31 -8.87
N TYR A 135 -10.05 6.51 -8.60
CA TYR A 135 -10.60 7.48 -7.64
C TYR A 135 -11.93 8.16 -8.06
N ASN A 136 -12.51 7.80 -9.21
CA ASN A 136 -13.85 8.22 -9.62
C ASN A 136 -14.86 7.05 -9.63
N ILE A 137 -14.48 5.88 -9.11
CA ILE A 137 -15.39 4.75 -8.91
C ILE A 137 -16.16 4.98 -7.61
N GLU A 138 -17.45 4.65 -7.59
CA GLU A 138 -18.25 4.62 -6.37
C GLU A 138 -19.01 3.30 -6.27
N PHE A 139 -18.85 2.60 -5.15
CA PHE A 139 -19.66 1.42 -4.87
C PHE A 139 -21.02 1.81 -4.29
N ASP A 140 -22.05 1.05 -4.67
CA ASP A 140 -23.39 1.21 -4.10
C ASP A 140 -23.49 0.63 -2.67
N ALA A 141 -24.65 0.81 -2.04
CA ALA A 141 -24.91 0.27 -0.70
C ALA A 141 -24.89 -1.27 -0.64
N SER A 142 -24.97 -1.94 -1.79
CA SER A 142 -24.82 -3.40 -1.93
C SER A 142 -23.37 -3.81 -2.27
N SER A 143 -22.41 -2.88 -2.16
CA SER A 143 -20.99 -3.12 -2.44
C SER A 143 -20.69 -3.51 -3.89
N LYS A 144 -21.47 -2.96 -4.84
CA LYS A 144 -21.31 -3.22 -6.28
C LYS A 144 -20.98 -1.96 -7.06
N PHE A 145 -20.22 -2.15 -8.14
CA PHE A 145 -19.95 -1.15 -9.16
C PHE A 145 -19.86 -1.89 -10.50
N GLU A 146 -20.75 -1.58 -11.44
CA GLU A 146 -20.86 -2.32 -12.71
C GLU A 146 -20.91 -3.85 -12.49
N ASP A 147 -19.93 -4.56 -13.04
CA ASP A 147 -19.78 -6.01 -13.00
C ASP A 147 -18.93 -6.49 -11.81
N TYR A 148 -18.54 -5.57 -10.94
CA TYR A 148 -17.64 -5.79 -9.81
C TYR A 148 -18.40 -5.78 -8.48
N SER A 149 -17.96 -6.63 -7.56
CA SER A 149 -18.34 -6.59 -6.16
C SER A 149 -17.11 -6.54 -5.27
N ILE A 150 -17.20 -5.86 -4.13
CA ILE A 150 -16.09 -5.79 -3.17
C ILE A 150 -15.76 -7.18 -2.62
N ASP A 151 -14.50 -7.55 -2.68
CA ASP A 151 -13.96 -8.75 -2.04
C ASP A 151 -13.53 -8.44 -0.61
N TYR A 152 -14.50 -8.46 0.31
CA TYR A 152 -14.26 -8.15 1.72
C TYR A 152 -13.28 -9.12 2.39
N GLU A 153 -13.24 -10.39 1.97
CA GLU A 153 -12.26 -11.36 2.48
C GLU A 153 -10.84 -10.96 2.09
N ALA A 154 -10.61 -10.64 0.81
CA ALA A 154 -9.31 -10.16 0.35
C ALA A 154 -8.90 -8.84 1.02
N LEU A 155 -9.81 -7.90 1.16
CA LEU A 155 -9.57 -6.60 1.82
C LEU A 155 -9.16 -6.81 3.28
N ALA A 156 -9.95 -7.59 4.03
CA ALA A 156 -9.68 -7.91 5.41
C ALA A 156 -8.35 -8.65 5.58
N ALA A 157 -8.09 -9.66 4.75
CA ALA A 157 -6.83 -10.41 4.77
C ALA A 157 -5.61 -9.50 4.55
N HIS A 158 -5.71 -8.53 3.64
CA HIS A 158 -4.61 -7.60 3.41
C HIS A 158 -4.36 -6.66 4.59
N ILE A 159 -5.40 -6.09 5.20
CA ILE A 159 -5.25 -5.28 6.43
C ILE A 159 -4.58 -6.11 7.54
N VAL A 160 -5.01 -7.37 7.73
CA VAL A 160 -4.42 -8.27 8.73
C VAL A 160 -2.96 -8.58 8.40
N ALA A 161 -2.62 -8.81 7.14
CA ALA A 161 -1.26 -9.09 6.71
C ALA A 161 -0.33 -7.89 6.95
N LEU A 162 -0.79 -6.67 6.64
CA LEU A 162 -0.06 -5.44 6.93
C LEU A 162 0.19 -5.28 8.43
N ASP A 163 -0.84 -5.46 9.25
CA ASP A 163 -0.73 -5.31 10.71
C ASP A 163 0.21 -6.35 11.34
N LYS A 164 0.06 -7.63 10.96
CA LYS A 164 0.95 -8.70 11.44
C LYS A 164 2.39 -8.44 11.05
N GLU A 165 2.63 -8.00 9.82
CA GLU A 165 3.97 -7.73 9.34
C GLU A 165 4.57 -6.46 9.97
N ALA A 166 3.77 -5.41 10.19
CA ALA A 166 4.20 -4.24 10.95
C ALA A 166 4.65 -4.66 12.37
N LYS A 167 3.84 -5.44 13.07
CA LYS A 167 4.16 -5.96 14.41
C LYS A 167 5.39 -6.85 14.42
N ARG A 168 5.57 -7.69 13.40
CA ARG A 168 6.78 -8.52 13.24
C ARG A 168 8.04 -7.67 13.13
N GLN A 169 7.94 -6.48 12.54
CA GLN A 169 9.04 -5.52 12.42
C GLN A 169 9.13 -4.52 13.59
N GLY A 170 8.29 -4.67 14.63
CA GLY A 170 8.30 -3.81 15.82
C GLY A 170 7.52 -2.49 15.66
N PHE A 171 6.64 -2.40 14.68
CA PHE A 171 5.78 -1.25 14.40
C PHE A 171 4.30 -1.60 14.56
N ASP A 172 3.42 -0.64 14.27
CA ASP A 172 1.97 -0.83 14.29
C ASP A 172 1.29 -0.09 13.12
N LEU A 173 -0.01 -0.29 12.96
CA LEU A 173 -0.85 0.59 12.13
C LEU A 173 -1.50 1.63 13.04
N TRP A 174 -1.44 2.91 12.66
CA TRP A 174 -2.14 3.96 13.39
C TRP A 174 -3.64 3.88 13.16
N ARG A 175 -4.05 3.81 11.89
CA ARG A 175 -5.47 3.68 11.51
C ARG A 175 -5.64 3.19 10.09
N VAL A 176 -6.83 2.67 9.82
CA VAL A 176 -7.34 2.37 8.48
C VAL A 176 -8.55 3.25 8.19
N ILE A 177 -8.53 3.95 7.07
CA ILE A 177 -9.66 4.75 6.58
C ILE A 177 -10.30 3.99 5.43
N PHE A 178 -11.55 3.61 5.63
CA PHE A 178 -12.41 2.98 4.63
C PHE A 178 -13.84 3.46 4.87
N ALA A 179 -14.69 3.47 3.84
CA ALA A 179 -16.06 3.95 3.90
C ALA A 179 -16.81 3.37 5.13
N PRO A 180 -17.24 4.20 6.11
CA PRO A 180 -17.82 3.70 7.36
C PRO A 180 -19.04 2.79 7.17
N GLU A 181 -19.86 3.06 6.15
CA GLU A 181 -21.01 2.22 5.78
C GLU A 181 -20.63 0.82 5.26
N LEU A 182 -19.41 0.63 4.75
CA LEU A 182 -18.93 -0.66 4.23
C LEU A 182 -18.13 -1.46 5.26
N GLN A 183 -17.58 -0.81 6.28
CA GLN A 183 -16.83 -1.46 7.37
C GLN A 183 -17.58 -2.63 8.06
N PRO A 184 -18.92 -2.58 8.28
CA PRO A 184 -19.64 -3.71 8.85
C PRO A 184 -19.48 -5.03 8.09
N ASN A 185 -19.22 -4.98 6.78
CA ASN A 185 -19.00 -6.18 5.98
C ASN A 185 -17.61 -6.79 6.22
N LEU A 186 -16.60 -5.99 6.60
CA LEU A 186 -15.29 -6.51 7.04
C LEU A 186 -15.44 -7.35 8.32
N PHE A 187 -16.38 -6.99 9.19
CA PHE A 187 -16.66 -7.73 10.43
C PHE A 187 -17.54 -8.96 10.25
N LYS A 188 -17.88 -9.31 9.00
CA LYS A 188 -18.53 -10.58 8.63
C LYS A 188 -17.54 -11.61 8.06
N THR A 189 -16.29 -11.20 7.83
CA THR A 189 -15.23 -12.05 7.29
C THR A 189 -14.65 -12.97 8.36
N GLN A 190 -13.88 -13.98 7.95
CA GLN A 190 -13.13 -14.83 8.88
C GLN A 190 -12.12 -14.03 9.74
N HIS A 191 -11.75 -12.83 9.30
CA HIS A 191 -10.79 -11.94 9.98
C HIS A 191 -11.46 -11.00 10.98
N ALA A 192 -12.78 -11.03 11.14
CA ALA A 192 -13.55 -10.08 11.94
C ALA A 192 -13.00 -9.87 13.36
N GLU A 193 -12.71 -10.95 14.08
CA GLU A 193 -12.24 -10.88 15.47
C GLU A 193 -10.84 -10.26 15.56
N TYR A 194 -9.96 -10.58 14.61
CA TYR A 194 -8.65 -9.93 14.54
C TYR A 194 -8.79 -8.44 14.26
N LEU A 195 -9.60 -8.08 13.26
CA LEU A 195 -9.82 -6.69 12.87
C LEU A 195 -10.37 -5.85 14.04
N LYS A 196 -11.41 -6.34 14.74
CA LYS A 196 -12.00 -5.64 15.88
C LYS A 196 -11.01 -5.42 17.02
N LYS A 197 -10.10 -6.38 17.23
CA LYS A 197 -9.14 -6.36 18.34
C LYS A 197 -7.91 -5.49 18.04
N HIS A 198 -7.46 -5.48 16.79
CA HIS A 198 -6.15 -4.95 16.44
C HIS A 198 -6.17 -3.72 15.54
N ILE A 199 -7.28 -3.42 14.87
CA ILE A 199 -7.32 -2.38 13.84
C ILE A 199 -8.22 -1.22 14.27
N GLN A 200 -7.65 -0.02 14.26
CA GLN A 200 -8.40 1.22 14.45
C GLN A 200 -8.96 1.71 13.10
N PHE A 201 -10.24 1.47 12.84
CA PHE A 201 -10.92 2.05 11.69
C PHE A 201 -11.37 3.50 11.95
N SER A 202 -11.32 4.35 10.93
CA SER A 202 -11.91 5.69 10.99
C SER A 202 -13.43 5.62 11.01
N LYS A 203 -14.07 6.31 11.95
CA LYS A 203 -15.55 6.31 12.08
C LYS A 203 -16.23 7.49 11.39
N LYS A 204 -15.50 8.57 11.13
CA LYS A 204 -16.05 9.79 10.52
C LYS A 204 -16.09 9.63 9.00
N ARG A 205 -17.20 10.05 8.39
CA ARG A 205 -17.27 10.18 6.93
C ARG A 205 -16.26 11.23 6.46
N SER A 206 -15.46 10.86 5.48
CA SER A 206 -14.64 11.81 4.75
C SER A 206 -15.49 12.52 3.69
N TRP A 207 -15.05 13.69 3.25
CA TRP A 207 -15.73 14.46 2.19
C TRP A 207 -15.63 13.74 0.83
N VAL A 208 -14.54 13.01 0.60
CA VAL A 208 -14.39 12.05 -0.49
C VAL A 208 -14.73 10.68 0.06
N ARG A 209 -15.62 9.93 -0.62
CA ARG A 209 -15.88 8.54 -0.26
C ARG A 209 -14.59 7.71 -0.45
N HIS A 210 -14.43 6.67 0.34
CA HIS A 210 -13.25 5.79 0.33
C HIS A 210 -13.78 4.36 0.24
N ASP A 211 -14.53 4.09 -0.82
CA ASP A 211 -15.06 2.75 -1.09
C ASP A 211 -14.29 2.05 -2.22
N GLU A 212 -13.76 2.84 -3.14
CA GLU A 212 -12.85 2.47 -4.22
C GLU A 212 -11.41 2.22 -3.77
N HIS A 213 -11.01 2.82 -2.64
CA HIS A 213 -9.74 2.57 -1.98
C HIS A 213 -9.90 2.63 -0.46
N TYR A 214 -8.92 2.08 0.24
CA TYR A 214 -8.72 2.28 1.67
C TYR A 214 -7.32 2.82 1.91
N HIS A 215 -7.21 3.67 2.92
CA HIS A 215 -5.98 4.35 3.29
C HIS A 215 -5.47 3.79 4.60
N VAL A 216 -4.18 3.47 4.66
CA VAL A 216 -3.53 2.96 5.86
C VAL A 216 -2.45 3.95 6.27
N ASP A 217 -2.53 4.41 7.51
CA ASP A 217 -1.46 5.16 8.16
C ASP A 217 -0.66 4.20 9.05
N PHE A 218 0.65 4.10 8.82
CA PHE A 218 1.57 3.30 9.62
C PHE A 218 2.08 4.09 10.83
N ALA A 219 2.23 3.42 11.96
CA ALA A 219 2.79 3.99 13.19
C ALA A 219 4.28 3.64 13.30
N ILE A 220 5.10 4.40 12.57
CA ILE A 220 6.56 4.36 12.66
C ILE A 220 7.04 5.65 13.32
N PRO A 221 7.95 5.59 14.33
CA PRO A 221 8.44 6.79 14.98
C PRO A 221 9.16 7.74 14.01
N CYS A 222 8.66 8.98 13.93
CA CYS A 222 9.28 10.06 13.16
C CYS A 222 10.04 11.02 14.07
N ARG A 223 11.02 11.71 13.51
CA ARG A 223 11.67 12.85 14.16
C ARG A 223 10.71 14.04 14.20
N ALA A 224 10.91 14.89 15.21
CA ALA A 224 10.18 16.15 15.34
C ALA A 224 10.50 17.09 14.18
#